data_AF-A0A6H5K0W9-F1
#
_entry.id   AF-A0A6H5K0W9-F1
#
_cell.length_a   1.000
_cell.length_b   1.000
_cell.length_c   1.000
_cell.angle_alpha   90.00
_cell.angle_beta   90.00
_cell.angle_gamma   90.00
#
_symmetry.space_group_name_H-M   'P 1'
#
loop_
_entity.id
_entity.type
_entity.pdbx_description
1 polymer ?
#
loop_
_entity_poly.entity_id
_entity_poly.type
_entity_poly.pdbx_seq_one_letter_code
_entity_poly.pdbx_strand_id
1 'polypeptide(L)'
;MTSGMKLVLPMVVLNMGGEMVNILHQRLNAQNVVEDKRTAVLRDVISTMYARQFVEELFKPQDMYSEKATKEVFYKLAHSSIMRLNESSMSKLFDLVTMGVKYQVLSCAQPQQLLQVTLNHLETIKQMVPHLASRVDAVIEVGAHQTSFARLRHC
;
A
#
# COMPACT_ATOMS: atom_id res chain seq x y z
N MET A 1 -5.41 1.51 -26.07
CA MET A 1 -4.90 1.69 -24.69
C MET A 1 -4.03 0.49 -24.37
N THR A 2 -2.74 0.71 -24.11
CA THR A 2 -1.73 -0.35 -23.93
C THR A 2 -1.97 -1.10 -22.61
N SER A 3 -1.82 -2.43 -22.59
CA SER A 3 -2.02 -3.26 -21.39
C SER A 3 -1.24 -2.78 -20.15
N GLY A 4 -0.13 -2.06 -20.33
CA GLY A 4 0.66 -1.50 -19.23
C GLY A 4 -0.07 -0.43 -18.39
N MET A 5 -1.00 0.33 -18.98
CA MET A 5 -1.75 1.36 -18.23
C MET A 5 -2.69 0.75 -17.18
N LYS A 6 -3.12 -0.50 -17.36
CA LYS A 6 -4.06 -1.19 -16.47
C LYS A 6 -3.42 -1.83 -15.24
N LEU A 7 -2.09 -1.72 -15.09
CA LEU A 7 -1.30 -2.25 -13.97
C LEU A 7 -0.65 -1.15 -13.12
N VAL A 8 -0.96 0.11 -13.41
CA VAL A 8 -0.45 1.26 -12.63
C VAL A 8 -1.14 1.36 -11.27
N LEU A 9 -2.42 0.98 -11.20
CA LEU A 9 -3.23 1.09 -9.99
C LEU A 9 -2.66 0.29 -8.80
N PRO A 10 -2.29 -1.01 -8.94
CA PRO A 10 -1.64 -1.74 -7.87
C PRO A 10 -0.41 -1.05 -7.31
N MET A 11 0.47 -0.54 -8.18
CA MET A 11 1.70 0.13 -7.77
C MET A 11 1.41 1.38 -6.93
N VAL A 12 0.47 2.22 -7.40
CA VAL A 12 0.07 3.44 -6.68
C VAL A 12 -0.54 3.10 -5.33
N VAL A 13 -1.50 2.16 -5.29
CA VAL A 13 -2.21 1.78 -4.07
C VAL A 13 -1.27 1.13 -3.06
N LEU A 14 -0.35 0.27 -3.48
CA LEU A 14 0.66 -0.34 -2.61
C LEU A 14 1.62 0.70 -2.02
N ASN A 15 2.13 1.63 -2.84
CA ASN A 15 3.01 2.71 -2.36
C ASN A 15 2.29 3.65 -1.39
N MET A 16 1.04 4.03 -1.70
CA MET A 16 0.21 4.82 -0.78
C MET A 16 -0.07 4.06 0.52
N GLY A 17 -0.30 2.74 0.46
CA GLY A 17 -0.45 1.87 1.63
C GLY A 17 0.81 1.85 2.50
N GLY A 18 1.98 1.71 1.89
CA GLY A 18 3.27 1.77 2.58
C GLY A 18 3.49 3.10 3.30
N GLU A 19 3.28 4.21 2.60
CA GLU A 19 3.35 5.55 3.20
C GLU A 19 2.37 5.72 4.36
N MET A 20 1.13 5.27 4.19
CA MET A 20 0.13 5.36 5.26
C MET A 20 0.58 4.61 6.51
N VAL A 21 1.06 3.37 6.36
CA VAL A 21 1.52 2.55 7.48
C VAL A 21 2.72 3.20 8.16
N ASN A 22 3.69 3.73 7.39
CA ASN A 22 4.84 4.43 7.93
C ASN A 22 4.44 5.68 8.73
N ILE A 23 3.54 6.51 8.19
CA ILE A 23 3.02 7.71 8.85
C ILE A 23 2.28 7.32 10.13
N LEU A 24 1.45 6.28 10.10
CA LEU A 24 0.74 5.80 11.29
C LEU A 24 1.71 5.29 12.36
N HIS A 25 2.70 4.48 11.97
CA HIS A 25 3.72 3.99 12.88
C HIS A 25 4.47 5.14 13.57
N GLN A 26 4.94 6.12 12.79
CA GLN A 26 5.64 7.30 13.32
C GLN A 26 4.75 8.14 14.24
N ARG A 27 3.47 8.34 13.89
CA ARG A 27 2.52 9.10 14.74
C ARG A 27 2.24 8.40 16.06
N LEU A 28 2.03 7.08 16.03
CA LEU A 28 1.81 6.28 17.24
C LEU A 28 3.05 6.29 18.14
N ASN A 29 4.26 6.26 17.55
CA ASN A 29 5.52 6.42 18.27
C ASN A 29 5.63 7.79 18.92
N ALA A 30 5.39 8.87 18.18
CA ALA A 30 5.50 10.24 18.68
C ALA A 30 4.50 10.53 19.82
N GLN A 31 3.36 9.84 19.84
CA GLN A 31 2.35 9.93 20.91
C GLN A 31 2.63 9.00 22.09
N ASN A 32 3.73 8.25 22.09
CA ASN A 32 4.08 7.26 23.12
C ASN A 32 2.94 6.24 23.38
N VAL A 33 2.24 5.82 22.33
CA VAL A 33 1.23 4.77 22.45
C VAL A 33 1.90 3.46 22.87
N VAL A 34 1.29 2.75 23.82
CA VAL A 34 1.75 1.44 24.31
C VAL A 34 2.01 0.49 23.14
N GLU A 35 3.13 -0.23 23.18
CA GLU A 35 3.62 -1.08 22.07
C GLU A 35 2.56 -2.06 21.57
N ASP A 36 1.89 -2.77 22.49
CA ASP A 36 0.86 -3.75 22.12
C ASP A 36 -0.29 -3.11 21.34
N LYS A 37 -0.71 -1.91 21.75
CA LYS A 37 -1.79 -1.18 21.09
C LYS A 37 -1.35 -0.65 19.72
N ARG A 38 -0.11 -0.14 19.62
CA ARG A 38 0.48 0.29 18.35
C ARG A 38 0.58 -0.88 17.37
N THR A 39 1.10 -2.00 17.82
CA THR A 39 1.22 -3.23 17.03
C THR A 39 -0.14 -3.75 16.60
N ALA A 40 -1.15 -3.74 17.48
CA ALA A 40 -2.51 -4.12 17.11
C ALA A 40 -3.11 -3.21 16.01
N VAL A 41 -2.94 -1.88 16.13
CA VAL A 41 -3.42 -0.93 15.11
C VAL A 41 -2.77 -1.20 13.75
N LEU A 42 -1.44 -1.32 13.70
CA LEU A 42 -0.71 -1.55 12.46
C LEU A 42 -1.06 -2.91 11.86
N ARG A 43 -1.15 -3.96 12.69
CA ARG A 43 -1.57 -5.29 12.27
C ARG A 43 -2.94 -5.27 11.61
N ASP A 44 -3.93 -4.60 12.20
CA ASP A 44 -5.29 -4.61 11.69
C ASP A 44 -5.38 -3.89 10.33
N VAL A 45 -4.66 -2.77 10.18
CA VAL A 45 -4.56 -2.04 8.90
C VAL A 45 -3.84 -2.87 7.83
N ILE A 46 -2.67 -3.44 8.14
CA ILE A 46 -1.88 -4.27 7.22
C ILE A 46 -2.65 -5.55 6.85
N SER A 47 -3.31 -6.18 7.82
CA SER A 47 -4.17 -7.34 7.58
C SER A 47 -5.30 -7.01 6.61
N THR A 48 -5.89 -5.82 6.69
CA THR A 48 -6.93 -5.43 5.73
C THR A 48 -6.35 -5.10 4.35
N MET A 49 -5.24 -4.36 4.31
CA MET A 49 -4.55 -3.94 3.06
C MET A 49 -4.04 -5.13 2.24
N TYR A 50 -3.56 -6.19 2.91
CA TYR A 50 -3.02 -7.39 2.27
C TYR A 50 -3.98 -8.57 2.40
N ALA A 51 -5.29 -8.31 2.47
CA ALA A 51 -6.31 -9.33 2.32
C ALA A 51 -6.25 -9.92 0.91
N ARG A 52 -6.22 -11.24 0.80
CA ARG A 52 -6.10 -11.96 -0.48
C ARG A 52 -7.11 -11.44 -1.50
N GLN A 53 -8.37 -11.32 -1.10
CA GLN A 53 -9.44 -10.80 -1.97
C GLN A 53 -9.16 -9.36 -2.42
N PHE A 54 -8.70 -8.47 -1.54
CA PHE A 54 -8.38 -7.09 -1.90
C PHE A 54 -7.21 -7.03 -2.89
N VAL A 55 -6.16 -7.81 -2.64
CA VAL A 55 -4.99 -7.89 -3.55
C VAL A 55 -5.41 -8.48 -4.90
N GLU A 56 -6.17 -9.56 -4.94
CA GLU A 56 -6.66 -10.16 -6.19
C GLU A 56 -7.51 -9.18 -7.00
N GLU A 57 -8.43 -8.43 -6.36
CA GLU A 57 -9.22 -7.38 -7.02
C GLU A 57 -8.37 -6.20 -7.49
N LEU A 58 -7.36 -5.79 -6.70
CA LEU A 58 -6.49 -4.68 -7.04
C LEU A 58 -5.69 -4.95 -8.32
N PHE A 59 -5.19 -6.17 -8.48
CA PHE A 59 -4.38 -6.57 -9.62
C PHE A 59 -5.17 -6.86 -10.91
N LYS A 60 -6.51 -6.95 -10.84
CA LYS A 60 -7.33 -7.06 -12.06
C LYS A 60 -7.07 -5.87 -12.99
N PRO A 61 -6.95 -6.09 -14.31
CA PRO A 61 -6.80 -5.00 -15.26
C PRO A 61 -7.99 -4.04 -15.21
N GLN A 62 -7.79 -2.86 -14.63
CA GLN A 62 -8.84 -1.86 -14.42
C GLN A 62 -8.29 -0.45 -14.59
N ASP A 63 -9.18 0.51 -14.79
CA ASP A 63 -8.82 1.93 -14.85
C ASP A 63 -8.46 2.46 -13.46
N MET A 64 -7.75 3.58 -13.42
CA MET A 64 -7.41 4.24 -12.17
C MET A 64 -8.68 4.67 -11.42
N TYR A 65 -8.66 4.50 -10.10
CA TYR A 65 -9.69 5.06 -9.24
C TYR A 65 -9.67 6.59 -9.29
N SER A 66 -10.86 7.19 -9.16
CA SER A 66 -10.95 8.62 -8.90
C SER A 66 -10.32 8.95 -7.54
N GLU A 67 -9.85 10.19 -7.36
CA GLU A 67 -9.30 10.63 -6.07
C GLU A 67 -10.26 10.35 -4.91
N LYS A 68 -11.56 10.61 -5.11
CA LYS A 68 -12.60 10.32 -4.13
C LYS A 68 -12.68 8.82 -3.81
N ALA A 69 -12.70 7.96 -4.82
CA ALA A 69 -12.76 6.51 -4.61
C ALA A 69 -11.49 5.99 -3.90
N THR A 70 -10.31 6.49 -4.27
CA THR A 70 -9.05 6.18 -3.59
C THR A 70 -9.11 6.61 -2.13
N LYS A 71 -9.54 7.84 -1.83
CA LYS A 71 -9.69 8.35 -0.46
C LYS A 71 -10.63 7.47 0.38
N GLU A 72 -11.74 7.01 -0.19
CA GLU A 72 -12.67 6.09 0.48
C GLU A 72 -12.03 4.74 0.81
N VAL A 73 -11.20 4.18 -0.08
CA VAL A 73 -10.43 2.95 0.20
C VAL A 73 -9.52 3.17 1.42
N PHE A 74 -8.74 4.24 1.43
CA PHE A 74 -7.83 4.56 2.55
C PHE A 74 -8.57 4.92 3.84
N TYR A 75 -9.75 5.54 3.74
CA TYR A 75 -10.63 5.79 4.89
C TYR A 75 -11.04 4.47 5.55
N LYS A 76 -11.52 3.51 4.75
CA LYS A 76 -11.92 2.18 5.24
C LYS A 76 -10.74 1.41 5.82
N LEU A 77 -9.56 1.50 5.21
CA LEU A 77 -8.33 0.89 5.72
C LEU A 77 -7.96 1.44 7.10
N ALA A 78 -7.96 2.77 7.29
CA ALA A 78 -7.61 3.38 8.58
C ALA A 78 -8.56 2.91 9.70
N HIS A 79 -9.86 2.85 9.38
CA HIS A 79 -10.93 2.51 10.30
C HIS A 79 -11.19 1.00 10.43
N SER A 80 -10.41 0.16 9.75
CA SER A 80 -10.39 -1.29 9.98
C SER A 80 -9.80 -1.66 11.33
N SER A 81 -8.94 -0.79 11.88
CA SER A 81 -8.36 -0.94 13.21
C SER A 81 -9.24 -0.34 14.31
N ILE A 82 -8.84 -0.56 15.57
CA ILE A 82 -9.45 0.10 16.73
C ILE A 82 -9.25 1.63 16.75
N MET A 83 -8.26 2.15 16.01
CA MET A 83 -7.99 3.58 15.93
C MET A 83 -9.15 4.30 15.23
N ARG A 84 -9.59 5.43 15.81
CA ARG A 84 -10.61 6.30 15.22
C ARG A 84 -9.99 7.64 14.86
N LEU A 85 -9.90 7.93 13.58
CA LEU A 85 -9.45 9.22 13.07
C LEU A 85 -10.69 10.09 12.79
N ASN A 86 -10.67 11.34 13.24
CA ASN A 86 -11.68 12.29 12.78
C ASN A 86 -11.43 12.69 11.31
N GLU A 87 -12.44 13.30 10.68
CA GLU A 87 -12.40 13.67 9.26
C GLU A 87 -11.21 14.58 8.90
N SER A 88 -10.88 15.54 9.77
CA SER A 88 -9.73 16.42 9.58
C SER A 88 -8.40 15.64 9.60
N SER A 89 -8.24 14.74 10.56
CA SER A 89 -7.02 13.93 10.72
C SER A 89 -6.87 12.92 9.59
N MET A 90 -7.98 12.35 9.12
CA MET A 90 -8.00 11.44 7.98
C MET A 90 -7.66 12.16 6.67
N SER A 91 -8.18 13.38 6.47
CA SER A 91 -7.82 14.18 5.29
C SER A 91 -6.33 14.54 5.29
N LYS A 92 -5.79 15.01 6.43
CA LYS A 92 -4.35 15.27 6.58
C LYS A 92 -3.48 14.02 6.36
N LEU A 93 -3.95 12.85 6.80
CA LEU A 93 -3.26 11.59 6.54
C LEU A 93 -3.21 11.31 5.03
N PHE A 94 -4.34 11.41 4.35
CA PHE A 94 -4.43 11.19 2.91
C PHE A 94 -3.56 12.17 2.10
N ASP A 95 -3.54 13.44 2.49
CA ASP A 95 -2.72 14.47 1.85
C ASP A 95 -1.22 14.15 2.00
N LEU A 96 -0.77 13.75 3.20
CA LEU A 96 0.62 13.36 3.45
C LEU A 96 1.02 12.11 2.67
N VAL A 97 0.16 11.09 2.65
CA VAL A 97 0.38 9.87 1.85
C VAL A 97 0.53 10.22 0.38
N THR A 98 -0.37 11.06 -0.14
CA THR A 98 -0.34 11.52 -1.53
C THR A 98 0.94 12.31 -1.83
N MET A 99 1.36 13.19 -0.92
CA MET A 99 2.60 13.94 -1.07
C MET A 99 3.85 13.04 -1.01
N GLY A 100 3.86 12.01 -0.14
CA GLY A 100 4.94 11.03 -0.06
C GLY A 100 5.14 10.28 -1.38
N VAL A 101 4.05 9.79 -1.98
CA VAL A 101 4.12 9.11 -3.28
C VAL A 101 4.50 10.06 -4.41
N LYS A 102 3.96 11.29 -4.44
CA LYS A 102 4.39 12.31 -5.42
C LYS A 102 5.89 12.58 -5.34
N TYR A 103 6.41 12.72 -4.11
CA TYR A 103 7.84 12.91 -3.89
C TYR A 103 8.66 11.71 -4.37
N GLN A 104 8.24 10.47 -4.08
CA GLN A 104 8.91 9.26 -4.56
C GLN A 104 8.95 9.21 -6.09
N VAL A 105 7.82 9.50 -6.76
CA VAL A 105 7.74 9.53 -8.22
C VAL A 105 8.68 10.59 -8.81
N LEU A 106 8.68 11.81 -8.25
CA LEU A 106 9.56 12.90 -8.71
C LEU A 106 11.05 12.63 -8.44
N SER A 107 11.37 11.84 -7.42
CA SER A 107 12.75 11.50 -7.05
C SER A 107 13.30 10.31 -7.84
N CYS A 108 12.45 9.52 -8.50
CA CYS A 108 12.87 8.41 -9.34
C CYS A 108 13.32 8.92 -10.71
N ALA A 109 14.59 8.71 -11.04
CA ALA A 109 15.16 8.95 -12.36
C ALA A 109 14.80 7.85 -13.39
N GLN A 110 14.45 6.64 -12.92
CA GLN A 110 14.11 5.50 -13.77
C GLN A 110 12.87 4.74 -13.25
N PRO A 111 12.01 4.16 -14.13
CA PRO A 111 10.80 3.44 -13.73
C PRO A 111 11.06 2.27 -12.76
N GLN A 112 12.20 1.59 -12.90
CA GLN A 112 12.62 0.48 -12.03
C GLN A 112 12.80 0.93 -10.58
N GLN A 113 13.18 2.19 -10.36
CA GLN A 113 13.34 2.72 -9.01
C GLN A 113 11.99 2.84 -8.30
N LEU A 114 10.90 3.12 -9.03
CA LEU A 114 9.57 3.16 -8.43
C LEU A 114 9.10 1.76 -8.01
N LEU A 115 9.45 0.73 -8.77
CA LEU A 115 9.24 -0.66 -8.36
C LEU A 115 10.06 -0.99 -7.11
N GLN A 116 11.32 -0.53 -7.04
CA GLN A 116 12.15 -0.70 -5.86
C GLN A 116 11.55 -0.02 -4.63
N VAL A 117 10.96 1.16 -4.78
CA VAL A 117 10.21 1.83 -3.69
C VAL A 117 9.07 0.94 -3.21
N THR A 118 8.30 0.34 -4.12
CA THR A 118 7.24 -0.61 -3.74
C THR A 118 7.79 -1.81 -2.97
N LEU A 119 8.86 -2.44 -3.45
CA LEU A 119 9.49 -3.58 -2.78
C LEU A 119 10.03 -3.19 -1.39
N ASN A 120 10.61 -2.01 -1.25
CA ASN A 120 11.09 -1.50 0.03
C ASN A 120 9.94 -1.27 1.02
N HIS A 121 8.79 -0.77 0.56
CA HIS A 121 7.58 -0.66 1.39
C HIS A 121 7.10 -2.03 1.87
N LEU A 122 7.02 -3.02 0.97
CA LEU A 122 6.64 -4.38 1.34
C LEU A 122 7.59 -4.98 2.38
N GLU A 123 8.90 -4.83 2.18
CA GLU A 123 9.91 -5.32 3.13
C GLU A 123 9.79 -4.64 4.50
N THR A 124 9.63 -3.32 4.52
CA THR A 124 9.42 -2.54 5.76
C THR A 124 8.18 -3.03 6.51
N ILE A 125 7.09 -3.30 5.80
CA ILE A 125 5.84 -3.80 6.38
C ILE A 125 6.01 -5.19 6.98
N LYS A 126 6.76 -6.09 6.32
CA LYS A 126 7.08 -7.41 6.86
C LYS A 126 7.84 -7.33 8.16
N GLN A 127 8.76 -6.37 8.28
CA GLN A 127 9.52 -6.14 9.52
C GLN A 127 8.63 -5.60 10.64
N MET A 128 7.66 -4.72 10.30
CA MET A 128 6.70 -4.20 11.30
C MET A 128 5.75 -5.27 11.82
N VAL A 129 5.32 -6.20 10.96
CA VAL A 129 4.33 -7.24 11.32
C VAL A 129 4.75 -8.61 10.77
N PRO A 130 5.74 -9.28 11.38
CA PRO A 130 6.34 -10.51 10.84
C PRO A 130 5.35 -11.65 10.60
N HIS A 131 4.30 -11.75 11.42
CA HIS A 131 3.27 -12.79 11.29
C HIS A 131 2.38 -12.62 10.05
N LEU A 132 2.43 -11.47 9.36
CA LEU A 132 1.74 -11.25 8.09
C LEU A 132 2.67 -11.35 6.88
N ALA A 133 3.95 -11.71 7.06
CA ALA A 133 4.94 -11.69 5.99
C ALA A 133 4.53 -12.52 4.77
N SER A 134 4.01 -13.73 4.99
CA SER A 134 3.52 -14.60 3.91
C SER A 134 2.38 -13.98 3.10
N ARG A 135 1.54 -13.15 3.71
CA ARG A 135 0.45 -12.44 3.02
C ARG A 135 0.96 -11.27 2.19
N VAL A 136 2.03 -10.62 2.65
CA VAL A 136 2.71 -9.56 1.91
C VAL A 136 3.46 -10.15 0.73
N ASP A 137 4.15 -11.28 0.91
CA ASP A 137 4.87 -11.97 -0.18
C ASP A 137 3.90 -12.49 -1.27
N ALA A 138 2.68 -12.92 -0.90
CA ALA A 138 1.65 -13.31 -1.85
C ALA A 138 1.26 -12.19 -2.84
N VAL A 139 1.49 -10.91 -2.51
CA VAL A 139 1.29 -9.78 -3.45
C VAL A 139 2.21 -9.89 -4.65
N ILE A 140 3.46 -10.31 -4.42
CA ILE A 140 4.47 -10.47 -5.47
C ILE A 140 4.05 -11.62 -6.40
N GLU A 141 3.54 -12.72 -5.83
CA GLU A 141 3.03 -13.86 -6.59
C GLU A 141 1.83 -13.47 -7.46
N VAL A 142 0.83 -12.80 -6.88
CA VAL A 142 -0.36 -12.32 -7.62
C VAL A 142 0.06 -11.35 -8.73
N GLY A 143 0.99 -10.44 -8.45
CA GLY A 143 1.56 -9.54 -9.46
C GLY A 143 2.28 -10.27 -10.58
N ALA A 144 3.08 -11.29 -10.27
CA ALA A 144 3.78 -12.11 -11.27
C ALA A 144 2.82 -12.91 -12.17
N HIS A 145 1.69 -13.39 -11.62
CA HIS A 145 0.68 -14.11 -12.40
C HIS A 145 -0.14 -13.20 -13.32
N GLN A 146 -0.47 -11.99 -12.88
CA GLN A 146 -1.30 -11.07 -13.67
C GLN A 146 -0.49 -10.19 -14.65
N THR A 147 0.79 -9.97 -14.38
CA THR A 147 1.71 -9.36 -15.35
C THR A 147 2.19 -10.44 -16.31
N SER A 148 1.71 -10.41 -17.55
CA SER A 148 2.11 -11.30 -18.65
C SER A 148 3.61 -11.18 -19.06
N PHE A 149 4.52 -10.82 -18.15
CA PHE A 149 5.97 -10.88 -18.36
C PHE A 149 6.52 -12.31 -18.39
N ALA A 150 5.77 -13.30 -17.89
CA ALA A 150 6.16 -14.71 -17.94
C ALA A 150 6.12 -15.34 -19.36
N ARG A 151 5.52 -14.68 -20.36
CA ARG A 151 5.48 -15.20 -21.74
C ARG A 151 6.67 -14.84 -22.61
N LEU A 152 7.59 -14.00 -22.13
CA LEU A 152 8.79 -13.56 -22.89
C LEU A 152 10.05 -14.37 -22.56
N ARG A 153 9.99 -15.40 -21.70
CA ARG A 153 11.12 -16.32 -21.49
C ARG A 153 11.14 -17.54 -22.44
N HIS A 154 10.26 -17.57 -23.44
CA HIS A 154 10.16 -18.66 -24.43
C HIS A 154 10.11 -18.19 -25.89
N CYS A 155 10.89 -17.16 -26.23
CA CYS A 155 11.33 -16.93 -27.61
C CYS A 155 12.85 -16.82 -27.64
#